data_AF-A0A973I8T0-F1
#
_entry.id   AF-A0A973I8T0-F1
#
_cell.length_a   1.000
_cell.length_b   1.000
_cell.length_c   1.000
_cell.angle_alpha   90.00
_cell.angle_beta   90.00
_cell.angle_gamma   90.00
#
_symmetry.space_group_name_H-M   'P 1'
#
loop_
_entity.id
_entity.type
_entity.pdbx_description
1 polymer ?
#
loop_
_entity_poly.entity_id
_entity_poly.type
_entity_poly.pdbx_seq_one_letter_code
_entity_poly.pdbx_strand_id
1 'polypeptide(L)' 'MLVYTSDHSLYCAKLRILLRYKELSFEEAPPPGGGGSATYLSLVPSG' A
#
# COMPACT_ATOMS: atom_id res chain seq x y z
N MET A 1 -5.58 -10.11 1.57
CA MET A 1 -5.83 -8.65 1.48
C MET A 1 -4.77 -8.03 0.60
N LEU A 2 -5.11 -7.17 -0.37
CA LEU A 2 -4.13 -6.48 -1.21
C LEU A 2 -3.78 -5.12 -0.61
N VAL A 3 -2.50 -4.80 -0.50
CA VAL A 3 -1.98 -3.51 -0.01
C VAL A 3 -1.09 -2.89 -1.07
N TYR A 4 -1.42 -1.67 -1.50
CA TYR A 4 -0.55 -0.90 -2.40
C TYR A 4 0.58 -0.24 -1.60
N THR A 5 1.82 -0.45 -2.05
CA THR A 5 3.00 0.00 -1.31
C THR A 5 4.08 0.57 -2.21
N SER A 6 4.92 1.46 -1.64
CA SER A 6 6.20 1.86 -2.22
C SER A 6 7.34 1.60 -1.24
N ASP A 7 8.51 1.21 -1.75
CA ASP A 7 9.65 0.76 -0.93
C ASP A 7 10.22 1.83 -0.01
N HIS A 8 10.11 3.10 -0.42
CA HIS A 8 10.62 4.26 0.32
C HIS A 8 9.59 4.85 1.31
N SER A 9 8.35 4.34 1.37
CA SER A 9 7.32 4.89 2.25
C SER A 9 7.41 4.34 3.67
N LEU A 10 7.71 5.22 4.63
CA LEU A 10 7.67 4.89 6.06
C LEU A 10 6.25 4.51 6.54
N TYR A 11 5.20 5.03 5.90
CA TYR A 11 3.82 4.65 6.21
C TYR A 11 3.54 3.19 5.82
N CYS A 12 3.98 2.78 4.63
CA CYS A 12 3.89 1.38 4.18
C CYS A 12 4.69 0.45 5.11
N ALA A 13 5.89 0.86 5.53
CA ALA A 13 6.70 0.10 6.47
C ALA A 13 5.99 -0.12 7.83
N LYS A 14 5.36 0.91 8.39
CA LYS A 14 4.59 0.80 9.64
C LYS A 14 3.39 -0.15 9.49
N LEU A 15 2.65 -0.03 8.39
CA LEU A 15 1.51 -0.91 8.11
C LEU A 15 1.96 -2.38 8.02
N ARG A 16 3.04 -2.66 7.29
CA ARG A 16 3.62 -4.00 7.14
C ARG A 16 3.98 -4.63 8.49
N ILE A 17 4.61 -3.87 9.37
CA ILE A 17 4.96 -4.33 10.73
C ILE A 17 3.69 -4.69 11.51
N LEU A 18 2.68 -3.82 11.48
CA LEU A 18 1.42 -4.03 12.19
C LEU A 18 0.69 -5.28 11.68
N LEU A 19 0.57 -5.45 10.37
CA LEU A 19 -0.13 -6.60 9.77
C LEU A 19 0.57 -7.92 10.10
N ARG A 20 1.91 -7.93 10.05
CA ARG A 20 2.72 -9.10 10.47
C ARG A 20 2.57 -9.40 11.95
N TYR A 21 2.60 -8.39 12.82
CA TYR A 21 2.41 -8.56 14.26
C TYR A 21 1.02 -9.10 14.62
N LYS A 22 0.01 -8.77 13.81
CA LYS A 22 -1.37 -9.27 13.96
C LYS A 22 -1.61 -10.58 13.20
N GLU A 23 -0.58 -11.17 12.60
CA GLU A 23 -0.67 -12.42 11.82
C GLU A 23 -1.72 -12.37 10.70
N LEU A 24 -1.95 -11.18 10.13
CA LEU A 24 -2.92 -10.99 9.05
C LEU A 24 -2.27 -11.33 7.70
N SER A 25 -2.95 -12.11 6.86
CA SER A 25 -2.47 -12.43 5.52
C SER A 25 -2.71 -11.27 4.54
N PHE A 26 -1.64 -10.74 3.95
CA PHE A 26 -1.69 -9.70 2.94
C PHE A 26 -0.65 -9.91 1.83
N GLU A 27 -0.92 -9.32 0.68
CA GLU A 27 -0.04 -9.23 -0.47
C GLU A 27 0.29 -7.77 -0.74
N GLU A 28 1.53 -7.50 -1.16
CA GLU A 28 2.02 -6.17 -1.48
C GLU A 28 2.16 -6.02 -3.00
N ALA A 29 1.66 -4.92 -3.55
CA ALA A 29 1.80 -4.56 -4.95
C ALA A 29 2.11 -3.07 -5.12
N PRO A 30 2.78 -2.64 -6.20
CA PRO A 30 2.91 -1.22 -6.50
C PRO A 30 1.54 -0.60 -6.84
N PRO A 31 1.31 0.70 -6.58
CA PRO A 31 0.11 1.39 -7.02
C PRO A 31 -0.07 1.25 -8.54
N PRO A 32 -1.26 0.90 -9.05
CA PRO A 32 -1.48 0.73 -10.48
C PRO A 32 -1.25 2.06 -11.21
N GLY A 33 -0.34 2.06 -12.19
CA GLY A 33 0.06 3.28 -12.89
C GLY A 33 0.98 4.21 -12.09
N GLY A 34 1.39 3.83 -10.88
CA GLY A 34 2.25 4.63 -10.00
C GLY A 34 1.47 5.52 -9.02
N GLY A 35 2.20 6.05 -8.03
CA GLY A 35 1.66 6.98 -7.04
C GLY A 35 1.19 8.27 -7.71
N GLY A 36 0.01 8.76 -7.34
CA GLY A 36 -0.60 9.94 -7.95
C GLY A 36 -1.14 9.76 -9.37
N SER A 37 -1.09 8.55 -9.94
CA SER A 37 -1.73 8.29 -11.23
C SER A 37 -3.26 8.38 -11.14
N ALA A 38 -3.94 8.72 -12.24
CA ALA A 38 -5.39 8.77 -12.28
C ALA A 38 -6.03 7.41 -11.89
N THR A 39 -5.40 6.32 -12.30
CA THR A 39 -5.82 4.95 -11.97
C THR A 39 -5.75 4.72 -10.46
N TYR A 40 -4.65 5.08 -9.80
CA TYR A 40 -4.53 4.91 -8.36
C TYR A 40 -5.39 5.89 -7.56
N LEU A 41 -5.49 7.15 -7.98
CA LEU A 41 -6.31 8.17 -7.32
C LEU A 41 -7.81 7.84 -7.37
N SER A 42 -8.26 7.06 -8.37
CA SER A 42 -9.63 6.54 -8.39
C SER A 42 -9.91 5.50 -7.28
N LEU A 43 -8.86 4.86 -6.77
CA LEU A 43 -8.94 3.90 -5.65
C LEU A 43 -8.68 4.59 -4.31
N VAL A 44 -7.70 5.49 -4.27
CA VAL A 44 -7.24 6.21 -3.07
C VAL A 44 -7.24 7.71 -3.35
N PRO A 45 -8.37 8.42 -3.11
CA PRO A 45 -8.50 9.84 -3.50
C PRO A 45 -7.53 10.79 -2.79
N SER A 46 -6.95 10.38 -1.66
CA SER A 46 -5.92 11.16 -0.94
C SER A 46 -4.54 11.11 -1.58
N GLY A 47 -4.34 10.22 -2.57
CA GLY A 47 -3.01 9.82 -3.03
C GLY A 47 -2.38 8.75 -2.15
#